data_AF-A0A2G9Z5T6-F1
#
_entry.id   AF-A0A2G9Z5T6-F1
#
_cell.length_a   1.000
_cell.length_b   1.000
_cell.length_c   1.000
_cell.angle_alpha   90.00
_cell.angle_beta   90.00
_cell.angle_gamma   90.00
#
_symmetry.space_group_name_H-M   'P 1'
#
loop_
_entity.id
_entity.type
_entity.pdbx_description
1 polymer ?
#
loop_
_entity_poly.entity_id
_entity_poly.type
_entity_poly.pdbx_seq_one_letter_code
_entity_poly.pdbx_strand_id
1 'polypeptide(L)'
;MEILKESLDELIELLPTSDREKLKINLKELMSVYPFNEYEYIVSNLFGLKKITLNDYFAIREEYLARNEYLHIYEKYGSPTAFGIIWAQSHIHAIVPEMEKPTKKENPDFDNEYDFFYKHKKSRIRIEIKASRAVDSKSNEPLFIKALALDSLLNNSAFAQNHP
;
A
#
# COMPACT_ATOMS: atom_id res chain seq x y z
N MET A 1 -6.75 -3.51 3.84
CA MET A 1 -7.32 -2.76 4.98
C MET A 1 -8.78 -3.10 5.22
N GLU A 2 -9.63 -3.13 4.20
CA GLU A 2 -11.07 -3.40 4.33
C GLU A 2 -11.40 -4.71 5.06
N ILE A 3 -10.77 -5.82 4.67
CA ILE A 3 -11.02 -7.13 5.31
C ILE A 3 -10.65 -7.14 6.80
N LEU A 4 -9.58 -6.43 7.19
CA LEU A 4 -9.23 -6.29 8.60
C LEU A 4 -10.31 -5.50 9.35
N LYS A 5 -10.81 -4.43 8.74
CA LYS A 5 -11.88 -3.61 9.32
C LYS A 5 -13.15 -4.42 9.52
N GLU A 6 -13.58 -5.17 8.50
CA GLU A 6 -14.75 -6.06 8.57
C GLU A 6 -14.60 -7.09 9.69
N SER A 7 -13.45 -7.75 9.78
CA SER A 7 -13.18 -8.72 10.86
C SER A 7 -13.24 -8.09 12.26
N LEU A 8 -12.73 -6.87 12.42
CA LEU A 8 -12.82 -6.15 13.69
C LEU A 8 -14.25 -5.70 13.99
N ASP A 9 -15.00 -5.25 12.99
CA ASP A 9 -16.41 -4.87 13.13
C ASP A 9 -17.27 -6.07 13.57
N GLU A 10 -17.02 -7.25 13.03
CA GLU A 10 -17.67 -8.50 13.48
C GLU A 10 -17.39 -8.78 14.96
N LEU A 11 -16.15 -8.60 15.42
CA LEU A 11 -15.80 -8.77 16.84
C LEU A 11 -16.47 -7.71 17.73
N ILE A 12 -16.63 -6.48 17.23
CA ILE A 12 -17.35 -5.41 17.92
C ILE A 12 -18.84 -5.76 18.05
N GLU A 13 -19.45 -6.37 17.04
CA GLU A 13 -20.87 -6.75 17.09
C GLU A 13 -21.18 -7.83 18.13
N LEU A 14 -20.19 -8.68 18.47
CA LEU A 14 -20.27 -9.70 19.53
C LEU A 14 -20.14 -9.13 20.95
N LEU A 15 -19.90 -7.83 21.10
CA LEU A 15 -19.86 -7.16 22.40
C LEU A 15 -21.26 -7.01 23.01
N PRO A 16 -21.37 -6.98 24.36
CA PRO A 16 -22.59 -6.53 25.01
C PRO A 16 -22.99 -5.13 24.50
N THR A 17 -24.29 -4.90 24.34
CA THR A 17 -24.82 -3.65 23.76
C THR A 17 -24.23 -2.40 24.42
N SER A 18 -24.07 -2.40 25.74
CA SER A 18 -23.51 -1.26 26.48
C SER A 18 -22.07 -0.94 26.08
N ASP A 19 -21.23 -1.96 25.85
CA ASP A 19 -19.82 -1.80 25.56
C ASP A 19 -19.61 -1.47 24.09
N ARG A 20 -20.42 -2.09 23.22
CA ARG A 20 -20.46 -1.78 21.78
C ARG A 20 -20.81 -0.33 21.52
N GLU A 21 -21.88 0.19 22.13
CA GLU A 21 -22.31 1.57 21.93
C GLU A 21 -21.27 2.56 22.45
N LYS A 22 -20.69 2.30 23.63
CA LYS A 22 -19.59 3.13 24.16
C LYS A 22 -18.38 3.16 23.23
N LEU A 23 -17.96 1.99 22.74
CA LEU A 23 -16.84 1.89 21.80
C LEU A 23 -17.12 2.68 20.51
N LYS A 24 -18.31 2.51 19.92
CA LYS A 24 -18.70 3.23 18.70
C LYS A 24 -18.78 4.74 18.88
N ILE A 25 -19.25 5.23 20.03
CA ILE A 25 -19.27 6.66 20.34
C ILE A 25 -17.84 7.19 20.43
N ASN A 26 -16.98 6.54 21.21
CA ASN A 26 -15.60 6.98 21.39
C ASN A 26 -14.80 6.95 20.07
N LEU A 27 -15.05 5.95 19.21
CA LEU A 27 -14.43 5.87 17.89
C LEU A 27 -14.76 7.07 17.00
N LYS A 28 -16.00 7.59 17.06
CA LYS A 28 -16.40 8.78 16.28
C LYS A 28 -15.70 10.05 16.73
N GLU A 29 -15.35 10.13 18.01
CA GLU A 29 -14.67 11.29 18.61
C GLU A 29 -13.14 11.12 18.62
N LEU A 30 -12.64 9.95 18.23
CA LEU A 30 -11.23 9.61 18.30
C LEU A 30 -10.41 10.46 17.32
N MET A 31 -9.45 11.20 17.85
CA MET A 31 -8.41 11.83 17.05
C MET A 31 -7.32 10.80 16.75
N SER A 32 -7.32 10.26 15.52
CA SER A 32 -6.32 9.28 15.07
C SER A 32 -4.95 9.94 14.86
N VAL A 33 -3.96 9.55 15.67
CA VAL A 33 -2.57 10.02 15.55
C VAL A 33 -1.63 8.87 15.81
N TYR A 34 -0.56 8.70 15.00
CA TYR A 34 0.39 7.61 15.25
C TYR A 34 1.08 7.77 16.63
N PRO A 35 1.15 6.71 17.47
CA PRO A 35 0.74 5.31 17.23
C PRO A 35 -0.73 4.98 17.60
N PHE A 36 -1.45 5.90 18.25
CA PHE A 36 -2.84 5.79 18.69
C PHE A 36 -3.84 6.01 17.54
N ASN A 37 -3.90 5.04 16.63
CA ASN A 37 -4.86 5.04 15.52
C ASN A 37 -6.13 4.25 15.86
N GLU A 38 -7.13 4.32 14.97
CA GLU A 38 -8.42 3.63 15.12
C GLU A 38 -8.28 2.12 15.37
N TYR A 39 -7.40 1.44 14.64
CA TYR A 39 -7.21 -0.01 14.76
C TYR A 39 -6.55 -0.38 16.09
N GLU A 40 -5.56 0.39 16.55
CA GLU A 40 -4.97 0.21 17.88
C GLU A 40 -6.02 0.37 18.96
N TYR A 41 -6.84 1.43 18.88
CA TYR A 41 -7.91 1.69 19.82
C TYR A 41 -8.92 0.54 19.89
N ILE A 42 -9.35 0.01 18.73
CA ILE A 42 -10.28 -1.13 18.66
C ILE A 42 -9.66 -2.36 19.30
N VAL A 43 -8.47 -2.75 18.87
CA VAL A 43 -7.79 -3.96 19.37
C VAL A 43 -7.56 -3.87 20.88
N SER A 44 -7.11 -2.72 21.38
CA SER A 44 -6.92 -2.46 22.81
C SER A 44 -8.22 -2.57 23.61
N ASN A 45 -9.35 -2.08 23.08
CA ASN A 45 -10.65 -2.25 23.72
C ASN A 45 -11.13 -3.71 23.71
N LEU A 46 -10.97 -4.43 22.58
CA LEU A 46 -11.33 -5.84 22.49
C LEU A 46 -10.51 -6.70 23.48
N PHE A 47 -9.23 -6.37 23.67
CA PHE A 47 -8.39 -6.95 24.73
C PHE A 47 -8.92 -6.62 26.13
N GLY A 48 -9.17 -5.34 26.42
CA GLY A 48 -9.65 -4.88 27.73
C GLY A 48 -11.00 -5.51 28.13
N LEU A 49 -11.87 -5.74 27.14
CA LEU A 49 -13.17 -6.39 27.30
C LEU A 49 -13.09 -7.93 27.25
N LYS A 50 -11.87 -8.50 27.14
CA LYS A 50 -11.59 -9.93 27.09
C LYS A 50 -12.33 -10.65 25.95
N LYS A 51 -12.56 -9.98 24.83
CA LYS A 51 -13.15 -10.58 23.62
C LYS A 51 -12.14 -11.27 22.74
N ILE A 52 -10.92 -10.78 22.75
CA ILE A 52 -9.79 -11.43 22.10
C ILE A 52 -8.73 -11.76 23.14
N THR A 53 -8.05 -12.87 22.92
CA THR A 53 -6.86 -13.27 23.64
C THR A 53 -5.61 -12.82 22.88
N LEU A 54 -4.44 -12.99 23.50
CA LEU A 54 -3.17 -12.72 22.84
C LEU A 54 -2.95 -13.60 21.61
N ASN A 55 -3.45 -14.84 21.64
CA ASN A 55 -3.37 -15.76 20.51
C ASN A 55 -4.27 -15.31 19.36
N ASP A 56 -5.47 -14.81 19.65
CA ASP A 56 -6.37 -14.27 18.63
C ASP A 56 -5.76 -13.03 17.96
N TYR A 57 -5.12 -12.16 18.75
CA TYR A 57 -4.36 -11.03 18.21
C TYR A 57 -3.25 -11.49 17.24
N PHE A 58 -2.46 -12.50 17.62
CA PHE A 58 -1.42 -13.02 16.72
C PHE A 58 -2.04 -13.62 15.47
N ALA A 59 -3.16 -14.33 15.56
CA ALA A 59 -3.86 -14.87 14.39
C ALA A 59 -4.32 -13.76 13.43
N ILE A 60 -4.97 -12.71 13.96
CA ILE A 60 -5.41 -11.54 13.18
C ILE A 60 -4.21 -10.84 12.51
N ARG A 61 -3.12 -10.68 13.27
CA ARG A 61 -1.89 -10.06 12.78
C ARG A 61 -1.25 -10.87 11.66
N GLU A 62 -1.09 -12.18 11.84
CA GLU A 62 -0.49 -13.06 10.83
C GLU A 62 -1.36 -13.13 9.57
N GLU A 63 -2.68 -13.19 9.72
CA GLU A 63 -3.60 -13.15 8.57
C GLU A 63 -3.51 -11.81 7.82
N TYR A 64 -3.40 -10.70 8.54
CA TYR A 64 -3.16 -9.39 7.94
C TYR A 64 -1.83 -9.35 7.19
N LEU A 65 -0.73 -9.80 7.78
CA LEU A 65 0.58 -9.78 7.14
C LEU A 65 0.65 -10.72 5.93
N ALA A 66 0.07 -11.91 6.01
CA ALA A 66 0.05 -12.87 4.91
C ALA A 66 -0.70 -12.33 3.69
N ARG A 67 -1.82 -11.62 3.90
CA ARG A 67 -2.56 -10.94 2.82
C ARG A 67 -1.84 -9.72 2.26
N ASN A 68 -0.96 -9.11 3.05
CA ASN A 68 -0.26 -7.88 2.70
C ASN A 68 1.27 -8.10 2.72
N GLU A 69 1.74 -9.17 2.07
CA GLU A 69 3.14 -9.61 2.08
C GLU A 69 4.13 -8.47 1.77
N TYR A 70 3.77 -7.60 0.82
CA TYR A 70 4.63 -6.51 0.36
C TYR A 70 4.44 -5.18 1.11
N LEU A 71 3.61 -5.13 2.16
CA LEU A 71 3.32 -3.88 2.89
C LEU A 71 4.59 -3.24 3.45
N HIS A 72 5.50 -4.09 3.97
CA HIS A 72 6.79 -3.66 4.51
C HIS A 72 7.66 -2.90 3.49
N ILE A 73 7.46 -3.15 2.19
CA ILE A 73 8.18 -2.45 1.12
C ILE A 73 7.68 -1.01 1.03
N TYR A 74 6.36 -0.79 1.10
CA TYR A 74 5.77 0.55 1.07
C TYR A 74 6.15 1.38 2.29
N GLU A 75 6.18 0.77 3.48
CA GLU A 75 6.61 1.44 4.71
C GLU A 75 8.10 1.80 4.67
N LYS A 76 8.95 0.89 4.19
CA LYS A 76 10.41 1.07 4.15
C LYS A 76 10.86 2.25 3.30
N TYR A 77 10.20 2.50 2.17
CA TYR A 77 10.65 3.54 1.22
C TYR A 77 9.92 4.87 1.39
N GLY A 78 8.81 4.93 2.13
CA GLY A 78 8.15 6.15 2.60
C GLY A 78 7.58 7.10 1.53
N SER A 79 7.89 6.90 0.24
CA SER A 79 7.37 7.68 -0.88
C SER A 79 7.27 6.85 -2.17
N PRO A 80 6.33 7.19 -3.08
CA PRO A 80 6.26 6.63 -4.42
C PRO A 80 7.58 6.65 -5.18
N THR A 81 8.26 7.80 -5.13
CA THR A 81 9.50 8.03 -5.88
C THR A 81 10.63 7.14 -5.37
N ALA A 82 10.82 7.08 -4.04
CA ALA A 82 11.84 6.21 -3.46
C ALA A 82 11.54 4.72 -3.71
N PHE A 83 10.27 4.32 -3.64
CA PHE A 83 9.84 2.97 -4.00
C PHE A 83 10.19 2.64 -5.47
N GLY A 84 9.83 3.54 -6.40
CA GLY A 84 10.09 3.36 -7.83
C GLY A 84 11.59 3.26 -8.14
N ILE A 85 12.37 4.22 -7.66
CA ILE A 85 13.81 4.31 -7.96
C ILE A 85 14.60 3.19 -7.28
N ILE A 86 14.35 2.92 -5.99
CA ILE A 86 15.21 2.03 -5.20
C ILE A 86 14.77 0.59 -5.35
N TRP A 87 13.49 0.30 -5.11
CA TRP A 87 13.00 -1.07 -5.12
C TRP A 87 12.62 -1.55 -6.51
N ALA A 88 11.74 -0.82 -7.20
CA ALA A 88 11.18 -1.30 -8.47
C ALA A 88 12.24 -1.42 -9.57
N GLN A 89 13.12 -0.42 -9.73
CA GLN A 89 14.22 -0.53 -10.69
C GLN A 89 15.17 -1.69 -10.36
N SER A 90 15.54 -1.86 -9.09
CA SER A 90 16.43 -2.96 -8.67
C SER A 90 15.78 -4.33 -8.90
N HIS A 91 14.49 -4.46 -8.59
CA HIS A 91 13.72 -5.68 -8.77
C HIS A 91 13.58 -6.03 -10.25
N ILE A 92 13.26 -5.06 -11.11
CA ILE A 92 13.18 -5.25 -12.56
C ILE A 92 14.52 -5.69 -13.12
N HIS A 93 15.62 -5.06 -12.72
CA HIS A 93 16.96 -5.45 -13.17
C HIS A 93 17.34 -6.87 -12.71
N ALA A 94 16.89 -7.30 -11.52
CA ALA A 94 17.12 -8.66 -11.03
C ALA A 94 16.34 -9.72 -11.83
N ILE A 95 15.13 -9.40 -12.31
CA ILE A 95 14.29 -10.31 -13.10
C ILE A 95 14.68 -10.31 -14.57
N VAL A 96 15.03 -9.15 -15.12
CA VAL A 96 15.38 -8.96 -16.54
C VAL A 96 16.72 -8.21 -16.65
N PRO A 97 17.86 -8.90 -16.47
CA PRO A 97 19.18 -8.28 -16.50
C PRO A 97 19.53 -7.64 -17.86
N GLU A 98 18.87 -8.07 -18.93
CA GLU A 98 19.03 -7.53 -20.29
C GLU A 98 18.42 -6.12 -20.44
N MET A 99 17.65 -5.65 -19.47
CA MET A 99 17.25 -4.24 -19.39
C MET A 99 18.42 -3.42 -18.84
N GLU A 100 19.03 -2.65 -19.73
CA GLU A 100 20.19 -1.81 -19.44
C GLU A 100 19.74 -0.43 -18.94
N LYS A 101 20.45 0.12 -17.94
CA LYS A 101 20.23 1.51 -17.51
C LYS A 101 20.92 2.47 -18.50
N PRO A 102 20.24 3.48 -19.02
CA PRO A 102 20.86 4.51 -19.84
C PRO A 102 21.91 5.29 -19.05
N THR A 103 22.99 5.65 -19.74
CA THR A 103 24.02 6.54 -19.19
C THR A 103 24.32 7.65 -20.19
N LYS A 104 24.64 8.84 -19.69
CA LYS A 104 25.12 9.95 -20.55
C LYS A 104 26.40 9.61 -21.32
N LYS A 105 27.16 8.61 -20.86
CA LYS A 105 28.36 8.11 -21.54
C LYS A 105 28.02 7.43 -22.86
N GLU A 106 26.95 6.65 -22.89
CA GLU A 106 26.52 5.89 -24.07
C GLU A 106 25.51 6.66 -24.93
N ASN A 107 24.83 7.63 -24.34
CA ASN A 107 23.89 8.51 -25.02
C ASN A 107 24.02 9.94 -24.47
N PRO A 108 24.86 10.81 -25.07
CA PRO A 108 25.11 12.16 -24.57
C PRO A 108 23.87 13.03 -24.42
N ASP A 109 22.88 12.83 -25.29
CA ASP A 109 21.62 13.58 -25.31
C ASP A 109 20.57 13.04 -24.33
N PHE A 110 20.89 11.97 -23.58
CA PHE A 110 20.01 11.42 -22.56
C PHE A 110 19.85 12.42 -21.40
N ASP A 111 18.61 12.76 -21.08
CA ASP A 111 18.21 13.70 -20.04
C ASP A 111 17.25 13.07 -19.02
N ASN A 112 17.54 11.83 -18.63
CA ASN A 112 16.75 11.07 -17.65
C ASN A 112 15.29 10.84 -18.05
N GLU A 113 15.01 10.79 -19.36
CA GLU A 113 13.64 10.63 -19.88
C GLU A 113 13.07 9.20 -19.78
N TYR A 114 13.89 8.20 -19.40
CA TYR A 114 13.49 6.80 -19.17
C TYR A 114 14.47 6.11 -18.20
N ASP A 115 14.03 5.05 -17.53
CA ASP A 115 14.83 4.33 -16.52
C ASP A 115 15.64 3.17 -17.10
N PHE A 116 15.11 2.53 -18.14
CA PHE A 116 15.72 1.38 -18.80
C PHE A 116 15.55 1.44 -20.32
N PHE A 117 16.42 0.74 -21.02
CA PHE A 117 16.15 0.36 -22.40
C PHE A 117 16.40 -1.13 -22.62
N TYR A 118 15.64 -1.70 -23.56
CA TYR A 118 15.78 -3.08 -23.98
C TYR A 118 16.07 -3.13 -25.48
N LYS A 119 17.12 -3.87 -25.87
CA LYS A 119 17.47 -4.09 -27.27
C LYS A 119 16.65 -5.27 -27.80
N HIS A 120 15.71 -5.00 -28.68
CA HIS A 120 14.94 -6.04 -29.36
C HIS A 120 15.20 -6.01 -30.86
N LYS A 121 15.93 -7.00 -31.36
CA LYS A 121 16.37 -7.11 -32.77
C LYS A 121 17.14 -5.84 -33.19
N LYS A 122 16.55 -5.00 -34.06
CA LYS A 122 17.13 -3.74 -34.55
C LYS A 122 16.56 -2.51 -33.86
N SER A 123 15.64 -2.68 -32.91
CA SER A 123 14.95 -1.59 -32.23
C SER A 123 15.37 -1.49 -30.77
N ARG A 124 15.36 -0.26 -30.25
CA ARG A 124 15.56 0.02 -28.82
C ARG A 124 14.22 0.43 -28.22
N ILE A 125 13.76 -0.31 -27.22
CA ILE A 125 12.56 0.01 -26.45
C ILE A 125 12.99 0.82 -25.24
N ARG A 126 12.42 2.00 -25.02
CA ARG A 126 12.64 2.84 -23.83
C ARG A 126 11.54 2.53 -22.81
N ILE A 127 11.90 2.41 -21.55
CA ILE A 127 11.01 1.94 -20.48
C ILE A 127 11.11 2.92 -19.31
N GLU A 128 9.98 3.46 -18.87
CA GLU A 128 9.84 4.32 -17.69
C GLU A 128 9.04 3.57 -16.63
N ILE A 129 9.57 3.52 -15.41
CA ILE A 129 8.95 2.87 -14.25
C ILE A 129 8.16 3.91 -13.48
N LYS A 130 6.86 3.71 -13.43
CA LYS A 130 5.93 4.58 -12.69
C LYS A 130 5.40 3.87 -11.47
N ALA A 131 5.74 4.40 -10.30
CA ALA A 131 5.10 4.02 -9.04
C ALA A 131 3.81 4.83 -8.82
N SER A 132 2.92 4.29 -7.98
CA SER A 132 1.72 4.98 -7.48
C SER A 132 0.75 5.49 -8.53
N ARG A 133 0.51 4.70 -9.59
CA ARG A 133 -0.50 5.00 -10.61
C ARG A 133 -1.89 4.44 -10.29
N ALA A 134 -1.96 3.31 -9.59
CA ALA A 134 -3.20 2.69 -9.12
C ALA A 134 -3.48 3.09 -7.66
N VAL A 135 -3.69 4.38 -7.43
CA VAL A 135 -3.95 4.93 -6.10
C VAL A 135 -5.11 5.90 -6.15
N ASP A 136 -5.83 6.06 -5.04
CA ASP A 136 -6.73 7.20 -4.88
C ASP A 136 -5.92 8.49 -4.75
N SER A 137 -5.77 9.20 -5.87
CA SER A 137 -5.00 10.44 -5.97
C SER A 137 -5.65 11.61 -5.25
N LYS A 138 -6.93 11.52 -4.85
CA LYS A 138 -7.65 12.58 -4.15
C LYS A 138 -7.48 12.52 -2.63
N SER A 139 -7.06 11.38 -2.10
CA SER A 139 -6.82 11.21 -0.67
C SER A 139 -5.52 11.90 -0.23
N ASN A 140 -5.39 12.25 1.07
CA ASN A 140 -4.16 12.75 1.68
C ASN A 140 -3.44 11.70 2.54
N GLU A 141 -3.99 10.50 2.65
CA GLU A 141 -3.44 9.37 3.41
C GLU A 141 -2.06 8.87 2.89
N PRO A 142 -1.34 8.05 3.68
CA PRO A 142 -0.14 7.36 3.20
C PRO A 142 -0.42 6.42 2.01
N LEU A 143 0.62 6.16 1.21
CA LEU A 143 0.51 5.38 -0.03
C LEU A 143 -0.10 3.98 0.17
N PHE A 144 0.24 3.31 1.27
CA PHE A 144 -0.26 1.96 1.57
C PHE A 144 -1.76 1.93 1.94
N ILE A 145 -2.35 3.06 2.31
CA ILE A 145 -3.79 3.21 2.54
C ILE A 145 -4.53 3.51 1.23
N LYS A 146 -3.90 4.27 0.33
CA LYS A 146 -4.49 4.74 -0.94
C LYS A 146 -4.47 3.71 -2.06
N ALA A 147 -3.82 2.57 -1.87
CA ALA A 147 -3.72 1.54 -2.89
C ALA A 147 -5.12 1.03 -3.26
N LEU A 148 -5.46 1.09 -4.56
CA LEU A 148 -6.76 0.63 -5.04
C LEU A 148 -6.74 -0.88 -5.26
N ALA A 149 -7.82 -1.56 -4.86
CA ALA A 149 -8.06 -2.96 -5.20
C ALA A 149 -8.16 -3.12 -6.73
N LEU A 150 -7.76 -4.28 -7.27
CA LEU A 150 -7.70 -4.56 -8.71
C LEU A 150 -9.02 -4.24 -9.43
N ASP A 151 -10.13 -4.58 -8.80
CA ASP A 151 -11.52 -4.41 -9.26
C ASP A 151 -12.15 -3.06 -8.91
N SER A 152 -11.38 -2.12 -8.35
CA SER A 152 -11.88 -0.78 -8.05
C SER A 152 -12.31 -0.05 -9.31
N LEU A 153 -13.52 0.50 -9.30
CA LEU A 153 -14.03 1.38 -10.38
C LEU A 153 -13.15 2.63 -10.58
N LEU A 154 -12.39 3.02 -9.55
CA LEU A 154 -11.42 4.13 -9.61
C LEU A 154 -10.14 3.76 -10.36
N ASN A 155 -9.81 2.47 -10.54
CA ASN A 155 -8.66 2.06 -11.35
C ASN A 155 -8.88 2.43 -12.83
N ASN A 156 -10.09 2.20 -13.35
CA ASN A 156 -10.40 2.42 -14.77
C ASN A 156 -10.26 3.89 -15.19
N SER A 157 -10.46 4.84 -14.26
CA SER A 157 -10.26 6.27 -14.53
C SER A 157 -8.82 6.73 -14.31
N ALA A 158 -8.07 6.11 -13.39
CA ALA A 158 -6.66 6.44 -13.11
C ALA A 158 -5.72 6.11 -14.29
N PHE A 159 -6.00 5.04 -15.04
CA PHE A 159 -5.25 4.68 -16.25
C PHE A 159 -5.65 5.50 -17.49
N ALA A 160 -6.92 5.93 -17.59
CA ALA A 160 -7.44 6.64 -18.76
C ALA A 160 -7.03 8.13 -18.85
N GLN A 161 -6.67 8.78 -17.74
CA GLN A 161 -6.36 10.22 -17.71
C GLN A 161 -4.91 10.58 -18.10
N ASN A 162 -4.06 9.63 -18.49
CA ASN A 162 -2.63 9.87 -18.70
C ASN A 162 -2.09 9.45 -20.09
N HIS A 163 -2.95 9.32 -21.09
CA HIS A 163 -2.51 9.29 -22.50
C HIS A 163 -2.57 10.71 -23.09
N PRO A 164 -1.43 11.37 -23.34
CA PRO A 164 -1.37 12.39 -24.38
C PRO A 164 -1.59 11.76 -25.76
#